data_AF-A0A832KEZ3-F1
#
_entry.id   AF-A0A832KEZ3-F1
#
_cell.length_a   1.000
_cell.length_b   1.000
_cell.length_c   1.000
_cell.angle_alpha   90.00
_cell.angle_beta   90.00
_cell.angle_gamma   90.00
#
_symmetry.space_group_name_H-M   'P 1'
#
loop_
_entity.id
_entity.type
_entity.pdbx_description
1 polymer ?
#
loop_
_entity_poly.entity_id
_entity_poly.type
_entity_poly.pdbx_seq_one_letter_code
_entity_poly.pdbx_strand_id
1 'polypeptide(L)'
;MYEDKKLNTFTPEGSRSVPFTNMIYIGDGLTDVPCMKLVKNNGGKSIAVHKAGDLETSHKLMRERRIDFFAEADYRQDKELFSLVSTILAKMQADNLLAAEHQRMATDAEGKC
;
A
#
# COMPACT_ATOMS: atom_id res chain seq x y z
N MET A 1 24.80 0.74 -21.71
CA MET A 1 24.75 -0.14 -20.53
C MET A 1 24.04 0.63 -19.44
N TYR A 2 22.80 0.27 -19.12
CA TYR A 2 21.95 0.97 -18.16
C TYR A 2 22.45 0.66 -16.73
N GLU A 3 22.58 1.66 -15.86
CA GLU A 3 23.13 1.51 -14.50
C GLU A 3 22.17 0.75 -13.57
N ASP A 4 22.17 -0.59 -13.62
CA ASP A 4 21.43 -1.43 -12.65
C ASP A 4 21.94 -1.29 -11.21
N LYS A 5 23.18 -0.80 -11.01
CA LYS A 5 23.85 -0.80 -9.70
C LYS A 5 23.31 0.20 -8.67
N LYS A 6 22.51 1.20 -9.06
CA LYS A 6 21.93 2.19 -8.13
C LYS A 6 20.52 1.84 -7.65
N LEU A 7 19.82 0.93 -8.32
CA LEU A 7 18.42 0.60 -8.02
C LEU A 7 18.23 -0.12 -6.68
N ASN A 8 19.24 -0.89 -6.24
CA ASN A 8 19.19 -1.65 -4.99
C ASN A 8 19.93 -0.99 -3.82
N THR A 9 20.31 0.28 -3.95
CA THR A 9 20.96 0.99 -2.86
C THR A 9 19.92 1.22 -1.76
N PHE A 10 20.18 0.64 -0.58
CA PHE A 10 19.28 0.75 0.57
C PHE A 10 19.02 2.23 0.89
N THR A 11 17.76 2.65 0.76
CA THR A 11 17.31 3.99 1.13
C THR A 11 16.57 3.87 2.46
N PRO A 12 17.06 4.52 3.54
CA PRO A 12 16.35 4.60 4.83
C PRO A 12 14.91 5.08 4.66
N GLU A 13 14.00 4.60 5.50
CA GLU A 13 12.56 4.92 5.38
C GLU A 13 12.28 6.42 5.39
N GLY A 14 12.96 7.19 6.24
CA GLY A 14 12.80 8.65 6.34
C GLY A 14 13.34 9.44 5.15
N SER A 15 14.10 8.82 4.24
CA SER A 15 14.62 9.48 3.03
C SER A 15 13.95 8.98 1.74
N ARG A 16 12.95 8.10 1.84
CA ARG A 16 12.15 7.68 0.69
C ARG A 16 11.16 8.79 0.33
N SER A 17 11.07 9.12 -0.95
CA SER A 17 10.09 10.12 -1.45
C SER A 17 8.64 9.74 -1.16
N VAL A 18 8.34 8.43 -1.07
CA VAL A 18 7.03 7.90 -0.70
C VAL A 18 7.23 6.81 0.36
N PRO A 19 6.67 6.96 1.57
CA PRO A 19 6.66 5.90 2.58
C PRO A 19 5.84 4.69 2.12
N PHE A 20 6.25 3.47 2.48
CA PHE A 20 5.45 2.26 2.16
C PHE A 20 4.05 2.30 2.77
N THR A 21 3.89 2.91 3.95
CA THR A 21 2.58 3.13 4.59
C THR A 21 1.61 3.92 3.72
N ASN A 22 2.13 4.65 2.73
CA ASN A 22 1.37 5.49 1.80
C ASN A 22 1.35 4.89 0.38
N MET A 23 1.64 3.59 0.25
CA MET A 23 1.59 2.87 -1.03
C MET A 23 0.39 1.93 -1.11
N ILE A 24 -0.26 1.94 -2.27
CA ILE A 24 -1.26 0.95 -2.67
C ILE A 24 -0.69 0.18 -3.86
N TYR A 25 -0.60 -1.14 -3.73
CA TYR A 25 -0.22 -2.04 -4.82
C TYR A 25 -1.45 -2.75 -5.35
N ILE A 26 -1.66 -2.69 -6.66
CA ILE A 26 -2.77 -3.35 -7.36
C ILE A 26 -2.18 -4.33 -8.37
N GLY A 27 -2.55 -5.60 -8.30
CA GLY A 27 -2.07 -6.64 -9.23
C GLY A 27 -3.09 -7.76 -9.41
N ASP A 28 -2.96 -8.56 -10.45
CA ASP A 28 -4.01 -9.49 -10.90
C ASP A 28 -3.65 -10.97 -10.71
N GLY A 29 -2.41 -11.27 -10.34
CA GLY A 29 -1.90 -12.63 -10.44
C GLY A 29 -0.86 -13.05 -9.41
N LEU A 30 -0.48 -14.33 -9.53
CA LEU A 30 0.54 -14.96 -8.68
C LEU A 30 1.94 -14.39 -8.92
N THR A 31 2.20 -13.79 -10.09
CA THR A 31 3.47 -13.15 -10.43
C THR A 31 3.76 -11.94 -9.55
N ASP A 32 2.72 -11.27 -9.06
CA ASP A 32 2.82 -10.04 -8.28
C ASP A 32 2.92 -10.28 -6.78
N VAL A 33 2.78 -11.54 -6.35
CA VAL A 33 2.84 -11.96 -4.95
C VAL A 33 4.06 -11.41 -4.20
N PRO A 34 5.29 -11.41 -4.77
CA PRO A 34 6.44 -10.81 -4.09
C PRO A 34 6.23 -9.32 -3.80
N CYS A 35 5.68 -8.56 -4.75
CA CYS A 35 5.44 -7.12 -4.62
C CYS A 35 4.27 -6.81 -3.67
N MET A 36 3.17 -7.56 -3.77
CA MET A 36 2.02 -7.45 -2.85
C MET A 36 2.47 -7.67 -1.40
N LYS A 37 3.23 -8.74 -1.15
CA LYS A 37 3.77 -9.02 0.18
C LYS A 37 4.74 -7.95 0.65
N LEU A 38 5.60 -7.44 -0.23
CA LEU A 38 6.54 -6.38 0.10
C LEU A 38 5.80 -5.13 0.59
N VAL A 39 4.82 -4.65 -0.18
CA VAL A 39 4.07 -3.45 0.18
C VAL A 39 3.27 -3.66 1.47
N LYS A 40 2.55 -4.78 1.57
CA LYS A 40 1.75 -5.14 2.74
C LYS A 40 2.59 -5.23 4.03
N ASN A 41 3.73 -5.94 3.98
CA ASN A 41 4.58 -6.14 5.15
C ASN A 41 5.23 -4.84 5.63
N ASN A 42 5.42 -3.86 4.76
CA ASN A 42 5.96 -2.54 5.10
C ASN A 42 4.86 -1.50 5.41
N GLY A 43 3.63 -1.93 5.66
CA GLY A 43 2.53 -1.08 6.13
C GLY A 43 1.66 -0.46 5.04
N GLY A 44 2.00 -0.67 3.76
CA GLY A 44 1.13 -0.30 2.64
C GLY A 44 -0.06 -1.23 2.49
N LYS A 45 -0.85 -1.03 1.43
CA LYS A 45 -2.01 -1.87 1.10
C LYS A 45 -1.86 -2.57 -0.23
N SER A 46 -2.36 -3.80 -0.27
CA SER A 46 -2.31 -4.66 -1.45
C SER A 46 -3.72 -5.09 -1.86
N ILE A 47 -4.06 -4.87 -3.14
CA ILE A 47 -5.37 -5.16 -3.72
C ILE A 47 -5.15 -6.15 -4.88
N ALA A 48 -5.76 -7.33 -4.81
CA ALA A 48 -5.86 -8.18 -6.00
C ALA A 48 -7.04 -7.75 -6.87
N VAL A 49 -6.84 -7.61 -8.17
CA VAL A 49 -7.93 -7.37 -9.12
C VAL A 49 -8.24 -8.61 -9.93
N HIS A 50 -9.51 -8.79 -10.28
CA HIS A 50 -9.94 -9.93 -11.06
C HIS A 50 -10.98 -9.56 -12.11
N LYS A 51 -11.20 -10.43 -13.08
CA LYS A 51 -12.30 -10.28 -14.05
C LYS A 51 -13.64 -10.58 -13.36
N ALA A 52 -14.72 -10.03 -13.90
CA ALA A 52 -16.07 -10.36 -13.46
C ALA A 52 -16.28 -11.88 -13.43
N GLY A 53 -16.66 -12.41 -12.26
CA GLY A 53 -16.90 -13.84 -12.05
C GLY A 53 -15.66 -14.72 -11.81
N ASP A 54 -14.44 -14.21 -11.99
CA ASP A 54 -13.19 -14.97 -11.82
C ASP A 54 -12.52 -14.70 -10.46
N LEU A 55 -13.13 -15.20 -9.38
CA LEU A 55 -12.71 -14.88 -8.01
C LEU A 55 -11.64 -15.83 -7.43
N GLU A 56 -11.33 -16.94 -8.10
CA GLU A 56 -10.57 -18.04 -7.50
C GLU A 56 -9.17 -17.60 -7.05
N THR A 57 -8.45 -16.89 -7.92
CA THR A 57 -7.10 -16.40 -7.64
C THR A 57 -7.11 -15.41 -6.49
N SER A 58 -7.99 -14.41 -6.53
CA SER A 58 -8.13 -13.40 -5.47
C SER A 58 -8.49 -14.03 -4.12
N HIS A 59 -9.41 -14.98 -4.09
CA HIS A 59 -9.76 -15.73 -2.88
C HIS A 59 -8.59 -16.55 -2.34
N LYS A 60 -7.80 -17.19 -3.21
CA LYS A 60 -6.60 -17.92 -2.82
C LYS A 60 -5.56 -16.98 -2.19
N LEU A 61 -5.28 -15.85 -2.85
CA LEU A 61 -4.35 -14.83 -2.36
C LEU A 61 -4.78 -14.29 -0.99
N MET A 62 -6.08 -14.03 -0.79
CA MET A 62 -6.65 -13.59 0.48
C MET A 62 -6.48 -14.65 1.58
N ARG A 63 -6.86 -15.91 1.31
CA ARG A 63 -6.73 -17.02 2.27
C ARG A 63 -5.29 -17.26 2.70
N GLU A 64 -4.35 -17.13 1.77
CA GLU A 64 -2.92 -17.23 2.02
C GLU A 64 -2.32 -15.95 2.64
N ARG A 65 -3.16 -14.97 3.03
CA ARG A 65 -2.79 -13.68 3.63
C ARG A 65 -1.81 -12.87 2.78
N ARG A 66 -1.80 -13.06 1.46
CA ARG A 66 -0.88 -12.38 0.53
C ARG A 66 -1.35 -10.98 0.12
N ILE A 67 -2.65 -10.72 0.22
CA ILE A 67 -3.27 -9.43 -0.07
C ILE A 67 -4.05 -8.89 1.13
N ASP A 68 -4.44 -7.62 1.10
CA ASP A 68 -5.35 -7.00 2.09
C ASP A 68 -6.78 -6.95 1.59
N PHE A 69 -6.99 -6.72 0.28
CA PHE A 69 -8.29 -6.56 -0.33
C PHE A 69 -8.33 -7.17 -1.73
N PHE A 70 -9.52 -7.32 -2.30
CA PHE A 70 -9.70 -7.63 -3.72
C PHE A 70 -10.93 -6.92 -4.27
N ALA A 71 -10.97 -6.69 -5.58
CA ALA A 71 -12.12 -6.12 -6.28
C ALA A 71 -12.11 -6.51 -7.77
N GLU A 72 -13.22 -6.30 -8.48
CA GLU A 72 -13.23 -6.40 -9.93
C GLU A 72 -12.29 -5.36 -10.56
N ALA A 73 -11.64 -5.72 -11.68
CA ALA A 73 -10.74 -4.86 -12.46
C ALA A 73 -11.49 -3.76 -13.26
N ASP A 74 -12.42 -3.07 -12.61
CA ASP A 74 -13.20 -1.97 -13.17
C ASP A 74 -12.82 -0.64 -12.49
N TYR A 75 -12.01 0.15 -13.20
CA TYR A 75 -11.38 1.38 -12.70
C TYR A 75 -12.25 2.63 -12.84
N ARG A 76 -13.52 2.48 -13.23
CA ARG A 76 -14.45 3.61 -13.35
C ARG A 76 -14.82 4.17 -11.96
N GLN A 77 -15.17 5.45 -11.93
CA GLN A 77 -15.40 6.20 -10.69
C GLN A 77 -16.59 5.69 -9.86
N ASP A 78 -17.59 5.08 -10.50
CA ASP A 78 -18.80 4.56 -9.88
C ASP A 78 -18.67 3.10 -9.39
N LYS A 79 -17.44 2.57 -9.32
CA LYS A 79 -17.18 1.15 -9.09
C LYS A 79 -16.50 0.86 -7.77
N GLU A 80 -16.59 -0.41 -7.39
CA GLU A 80 -16.08 -0.92 -6.12
C GLU A 80 -14.60 -0.61 -5.92
N LEU A 81 -13.76 -0.84 -6.95
CA LEU A 81 -12.33 -0.57 -6.86
C LEU A 81 -12.02 0.91 -6.58
N PHE A 82 -12.74 1.84 -7.21
CA PHE A 82 -12.57 3.27 -6.96
C PHE A 82 -12.96 3.64 -5.52
N SER A 83 -14.09 3.13 -5.04
CA SER A 83 -14.55 3.34 -3.66
C SER A 83 -13.56 2.77 -2.63
N LEU A 84 -13.03 1.58 -2.89
CA LEU A 84 -12.04 0.91 -2.06
C LEU A 84 -10.73 1.72 -1.98
N VAL A 85 -10.19 2.13 -3.12
CA VAL A 85 -8.96 2.95 -3.18
C VAL A 85 -9.17 4.28 -2.45
N SER A 86 -10.31 4.95 -2.67
CA SER A 86 -10.64 6.22 -1.99
C SER A 86 -10.68 6.06 -0.47
N THR A 87 -11.27 4.96 0.01
CA THR A 87 -11.33 4.64 1.44
C THR A 87 -9.93 4.39 2.02
N ILE A 88 -9.07 3.67 1.30
CA ILE A 88 -7.68 3.42 1.72
C ILE A 88 -6.90 4.73 1.80
N LEU A 89 -7.05 5.63 0.82
CA LEU A 89 -6.39 6.94 0.82
C LEU A 89 -6.85 7.80 2.00
N ALA A 90 -8.16 7.81 2.31
CA ALA A 90 -8.67 8.50 3.49
C ALA A 90 -8.08 7.94 4.79
N LYS A 91 -7.91 6.62 4.89
CA LYS A 91 -7.22 6.00 6.02
C LYS A 91 -5.76 6.45 6.12
N MET A 92 -5.01 6.42 5.00
CA MET A 92 -3.61 6.86 4.97
C MET A 92 -3.48 8.34 5.38
N GLN A 93 -4.41 9.19 4.95
CA GLN A 93 -4.46 10.59 5.38
C GLN A 93 -4.62 10.70 6.90
N ALA A 94 -5.60 9.98 7.46
CA ALA A 94 -5.82 9.99 8.91
C ALA A 94 -4.59 9.48 9.69
N ASP A 95 -3.96 8.39 9.23
CA ASP A 95 -2.73 7.88 9.84
C ASP A 95 -1.60 8.92 9.81
N ASN A 96 -1.42 9.61 8.68
CA ASN A 96 -0.40 10.66 8.53
C ASN A 96 -0.64 11.85 9.46
N LEU A 97 -1.90 12.28 9.62
CA LEU A 97 -2.26 13.36 10.54
C LEU A 97 -1.97 12.98 11.99
N LEU A 98 -2.31 11.76 12.38
CA LEU A 98 -2.01 11.24 13.72
C LEU A 98 -0.50 11.13 13.96
N ALA A 99 0.27 10.70 12.96
CA ALA A 99 1.72 10.62 13.05
C ALA A 99 2.35 12.01 13.23
N ALA A 100 1.90 13.01 12.48
CA ALA A 100 2.37 14.39 12.62
C ALA A 100 2.06 14.96 14.01
N GLU A 101 0.85 14.74 14.50
CA GLU A 101 0.44 15.21 15.83
C GLU A 101 1.24 14.51 16.94
N HIS A 102 1.51 13.20 16.79
CA HIS A 102 2.37 12.47 17.71
C HIS A 102 3.80 13.06 17.75
N GLN A 103 4.39 13.36 16.59
CA GLN A 103 5.73 13.97 16.53
C GLN A 103 5.77 15.36 17.18
N ARG A 104 4.71 16.15 16.98
CA ARG A 104 4.54 17.46 17.63
C ARG A 104 4.52 17.30 19.15
N MET A 105 3.65 16.43 19.66
CA MET A 105 3.53 16.17 21.10
C MET A 105 4.82 15.60 21.72
N ALA A 106 5.53 14.73 20.99
CA ALA A 106 6.82 14.19 21.44
C ALA A 106 7.89 15.29 21.55
N THR A 107 7.95 16.20 20.58
CA THR A 107 8.89 17.33 20.58
C THR A 107 8.59 18.30 21.72
N ASP A 108 7.30 18.62 21.94
CA ASP A 108 6.85 19.45 23.06
C ASP A 108 7.25 18.84 24.41
N ALA A 109 7.10 17.52 24.58
CA ALA A 109 7.45 16.80 25.80
C ALA A 109 8.96 16.76 26.09
N GLU A 110 9.81 16.83 25.06
CA GLU A 110 11.27 16.92 25.20
C GLU A 110 11.77 18.32 25.56
N GLY A 111 10.89 19.33 25.62
CA GLY A 111 11.24 20.70 26.03
C GLY A 111 12.07 21.47 25.00
N LYS A 112 12.12 21.01 23.74
CA LYS A 112 12.76 21.73 22.63
C LYS A 112 11.72 22.63 21.95
N CYS A 113 11.49 23.80 22.53
CA CYS A 113 10.78 24.89 21.88
C CYS A 113 11.77 25.72 21.05
#